data_AF-A0A967F5R7-F1
#
_entry.id   AF-A0A967F5R7-F1
#
_cell.length_a   1.000
_cell.length_b   1.000
_cell.length_c   1.000
_cell.angle_alpha   90.00
_cell.angle_beta   90.00
_cell.angle_gamma   90.00
#
_symmetry.space_group_name_H-M   'P 1'
#
loop_
_entity.id
_entity.type
_entity.pdbx_description
1 polymer ?
#
loop_
_entity_poly.entity_id
_entity_poly.type
_entity_poly.pdbx_seq_one_letter_code
_entity_poly.pdbx_strand_id
1 'polypeptide(L)'
;MFAAHPAVGTTGGLTYLDRIALDLERSGGYVPRLAGLTDSDARMYRQRYLDDASRHLSDGATVLVEQSPINFMHLGLVCRLLPEAVVIDVRRD
;
A
#
# COMPACT_ATOMS: atom_id res chain seq x y z
N MET A 1 -13.81 -8.58 -9.37
CA MET A 1 -13.72 -8.76 -10.84
C MET A 1 -12.41 -8.12 -11.34
N PHE A 2 -11.27 -8.68 -10.93
CA PHE A 2 -9.90 -8.34 -11.40
C PHE A 2 -8.95 -9.54 -11.29
N ALA A 3 -9.23 -10.49 -10.38
CA ALA A 3 -8.46 -11.73 -10.17
C ALA A 3 -8.47 -12.77 -11.33
N ALA A 4 -9.10 -12.48 -12.48
CA ALA A 4 -9.20 -13.44 -13.59
C ALA A 4 -8.18 -13.19 -14.72
N HIS A 5 -7.36 -12.13 -14.62
CA HIS A 5 -6.35 -11.81 -15.63
C HIS A 5 -4.95 -12.26 -15.15
N PRO A 6 -4.19 -13.03 -15.94
CA PRO A 6 -2.89 -13.57 -15.52
C PRO A 6 -1.81 -12.51 -15.22
N ALA A 7 -2.05 -11.25 -15.59
CA ALA A 7 -1.17 -10.10 -15.30
C ALA A 7 -1.51 -9.38 -13.97
N VAL A 8 -2.55 -9.80 -13.25
CA VAL A 8 -3.04 -9.16 -12.03
C VAL A 8 -2.87 -10.12 -10.85
N GLY A 9 -1.95 -9.77 -9.95
CA GLY A 9 -1.87 -10.42 -8.64
C GLY A 9 -2.86 -9.75 -7.69
N THR A 10 -3.85 -10.49 -7.19
CA THR A 10 -4.70 -10.02 -6.10
C THR A 10 -4.17 -10.52 -4.77
N THR A 11 -4.03 -9.60 -3.84
CA THR A 11 -3.57 -9.94 -2.50
C THR A 11 -4.78 -10.02 -1.58
N GLY A 12 -4.86 -11.05 -0.75
CA GLY A 12 -6.04 -11.37 0.07
C GLY A 12 -6.30 -10.40 1.23
N GLY A 13 -6.01 -9.10 1.06
CA GLY A 13 -5.99 -8.08 2.10
C GLY A 13 -4.65 -8.03 2.82
N LEU A 14 -3.69 -7.29 2.26
CA LEU A 14 -2.37 -7.16 2.89
C LEU A 14 -2.41 -6.13 4.01
N THR A 15 -1.97 -6.54 5.19
CA THR A 15 -1.84 -5.63 6.35
C THR A 15 -0.55 -4.80 6.31
N TYR A 16 0.09 -4.64 5.15
CA TYR A 16 1.40 -4.01 5.06
C TYR A 16 1.34 -2.49 5.23
N LEU A 17 0.33 -1.84 4.65
CA LEU A 17 0.08 -0.42 4.90
C LEU A 17 -0.23 -0.18 6.40
N ASP A 18 -1.06 -1.03 7.00
CA ASP A 18 -1.39 -0.97 8.43
C ASP A 18 -0.15 -1.12 9.32
N ARG A 19 0.78 -2.03 8.97
CA ARG A 19 2.04 -2.21 9.71
C ARG A 19 2.93 -0.99 9.62
N ILE A 20 3.06 -0.39 8.45
CA ILE A 20 3.83 0.85 8.29
C ILE A 20 3.15 1.97 9.09
N ALA A 21 1.82 2.09 9.01
CA ALA A 21 1.07 3.08 9.78
C ALA A 21 1.25 2.89 11.30
N LEU A 22 1.25 1.65 11.78
CA LEU A 22 1.49 1.31 13.18
C LEU A 22 2.93 1.63 13.62
N ASP A 23 3.92 1.41 12.76
CA ASP A 23 5.31 1.78 13.04
C ASP A 23 5.45 3.30 13.17
N LEU A 24 4.79 4.07 12.30
CA LEU A 24 4.73 5.52 12.39
C LEU A 24 4.04 5.96 13.69
N GLU A 25 2.89 5.37 14.01
CA GLU A 25 2.15 5.62 15.26
C GLU A 25 3.04 5.42 16.49
N ARG A 26 3.76 4.30 16.55
CA ARG A 26 4.69 3.98 17.66
C ARG A 26 5.92 4.89 17.71
N SER A 27 6.32 5.46 16.58
CA SER A 27 7.50 6.33 16.49
C SER A 27 7.22 7.80 16.86
N GLY A 28 5.98 8.13 17.25
CA GLY A 28 5.60 9.49 17.65
C GLY A 28 4.28 9.99 17.08
N GLY A 29 3.35 9.09 16.73
CA GLY A 29 2.03 9.40 16.17
C GLY A 29 2.00 9.36 14.65
N TYR A 30 0.98 8.72 14.07
CA TYR A 30 0.87 8.45 12.64
C TYR A 30 0.88 9.73 11.81
N VAL A 31 0.01 10.67 12.13
CA VAL A 31 -0.14 11.95 11.40
C VAL A 31 1.14 12.79 11.41
N PRO A 32 1.74 13.15 12.56
CA PRO A 32 2.94 13.98 12.58
C PRO A 32 4.15 13.26 11.95
N ARG A 33 4.27 11.94 12.11
CA ARG A 33 5.38 11.17 11.53
C ARG A 33 5.23 11.03 10.01
N LEU A 34 4.02 10.82 9.51
CA LEU A 34 3.72 10.82 8.07
C LEU A 34 4.07 12.17 7.43
N ALA A 35 3.63 13.28 8.05
CA ALA A 35 3.93 14.63 7.56
C ALA A 35 5.43 14.95 7.56
N GLY A 36 6.18 14.37 8.50
CA GLY A 36 7.62 14.54 8.66
C GLY A 36 8.49 13.53 7.91
N LEU A 37 7.93 12.64 7.08
CA LEU A 37 8.71 11.64 6.35
C LEU A 37 9.69 12.30 5.37
N THR A 38 10.98 12.05 5.56
CA THR A 38 11.99 12.41 4.57
C THR A 38 11.84 11.53 3.32
N ASP A 39 12.44 11.94 2.21
CA ASP A 39 12.44 11.11 0.99
C ASP A 39 13.19 9.80 1.18
N SER A 40 14.18 9.78 2.07
CA SER A 40 14.89 8.55 2.41
C SER A 40 13.97 7.58 3.14
N ASP A 41 13.21 8.07 4.12
CA ASP A 41 12.25 7.24 4.87
C ASP A 41 11.16 6.71 3.94
N ALA A 42 10.62 7.58 3.08
CA ALA A 42 9.59 7.17 2.12
C ALA A 42 10.10 6.10 1.14
N ARG A 43 11.34 6.22 0.62
CA ARG A 43 11.95 5.17 -0.21
C ARG A 43 12.13 3.86 0.55
N MET A 44 12.55 3.93 1.82
CA MET A 44 12.72 2.74 2.67
C MET A 44 11.38 2.02 2.89
N TYR A 45 10.33 2.75 3.30
CA TYR A 45 9.01 2.18 3.52
C TYR A 45 8.37 1.66 2.23
N ARG A 46 8.57 2.38 1.11
CA ARG A 46 8.16 1.91 -0.22
C ARG A 46 8.82 0.56 -0.55
N GLN A 47 10.14 0.45 -0.42
CA GLN A 47 10.84 -0.79 -0.73
C GLN A 47 10.33 -1.93 0.14
N ARG A 48 10.17 -1.69 1.45
CA ARG A 48 9.60 -2.69 2.36
C ARG A 48 8.19 -3.14 1.93
N TYR A 49 7.31 -2.22 1.54
CA TYR A 49 5.98 -2.56 1.04
C TYR A 49 6.07 -3.44 -0.22
N LEU A 50 6.93 -3.08 -1.19
CA LEU A 50 7.10 -3.85 -2.43
C LEU A 50 7.70 -5.24 -2.17
N ASP A 51 8.68 -5.36 -1.28
CA ASP A 51 9.30 -6.63 -0.91
C ASP A 51 8.29 -7.58 -0.25
N ASP A 52 7.41 -7.05 0.60
CA ASP A 52 6.36 -7.82 1.25
C ASP A 52 5.21 -8.17 0.27
N ALA A 53 4.80 -7.21 -0.57
CA ALA A 53 3.72 -7.40 -1.54
C ALA A 53 4.10 -8.33 -2.69
N SER A 54 5.34 -8.26 -3.18
CA SER A 54 5.85 -9.09 -4.29
C SER A 54 5.76 -10.59 -4.02
N ARG A 55 5.78 -11.02 -2.76
CA ARG A 55 5.56 -12.43 -2.35
C ARG A 55 4.20 -12.99 -2.77
N HIS A 56 3.25 -12.12 -3.09
CA HIS A 56 1.88 -12.48 -3.50
C HIS A 56 1.68 -12.33 -5.01
N LEU A 57 2.68 -11.84 -5.74
CA LEU A 57 2.62 -11.75 -7.18
C LEU A 57 2.97 -13.10 -7.79
N SER A 58 2.15 -13.54 -8.76
CA SER A 58 2.50 -14.66 -9.63
C SER A 58 3.64 -14.27 -10.55
N ASP A 59 4.44 -15.24 -11.00
CA ASP A 59 5.49 -15.01 -11.98
C ASP A 59 4.94 -14.28 -13.22
N GLY A 60 5.55 -13.15 -13.57
CA GLY A 60 5.15 -12.33 -14.71
C GLY A 60 4.05 -11.30 -14.44
N ALA A 61 3.51 -11.20 -13.22
CA ALA A 61 2.57 -10.14 -12.89
C ALA A 61 3.27 -8.77 -12.88
N THR A 62 2.73 -7.82 -13.63
CA THR A 62 3.26 -6.44 -13.73
C THR A 62 2.43 -5.43 -12.95
N VAL A 63 1.26 -5.84 -12.44
CA VAL A 63 0.34 -5.00 -11.67
C VAL A 63 -0.10 -5.72 -10.41
N LEU A 64 0.08 -5.05 -9.28
CA LEU A 64 -0.45 -5.44 -7.97
C LEU A 64 -1.81 -4.77 -7.76
N VAL A 65 -2.84 -5.56 -7.46
CA VAL A 65 -4.14 -5.02 -7.05
C VAL A 65 -4.42 -5.44 -5.61
N GLU A 66 -4.47 -4.45 -4.73
CA GLU A 66 -4.85 -4.63 -3.34
C GLU A 66 -6.28 -4.12 -3.13
N GLN A 67 -7.18 -5.01 -2.71
CA GLN A 67 -8.57 -4.67 -2.46
C GLN A 67 -8.86 -4.81 -0.97
N SER A 68 -8.56 -3.75 -0.22
CA SER A 68 -8.81 -3.66 1.21
C SER A 68 -9.54 -2.34 1.54
N PRO A 69 -10.75 -2.37 2.12
CA PRO A 69 -11.49 -1.17 2.46
C PRO A 69 -10.73 -0.24 3.43
N ILE A 70 -9.89 -0.80 4.31
CA ILE A 70 -9.15 -0.02 5.29
C ILE A 70 -8.05 0.85 4.66
N ASN A 71 -7.62 0.55 3.43
CA ASN A 71 -6.59 1.32 2.73
C ASN A 71 -6.99 2.78 2.51
N PHE A 72 -8.30 3.07 2.46
CA PHE A 72 -8.79 4.44 2.38
C PHE A 72 -8.39 5.30 3.60
N MET A 73 -8.20 4.69 4.77
CA MET A 73 -7.68 5.38 5.95
C MET A 73 -6.20 5.76 5.80
N HIS A 74 -5.49 5.12 4.87
CA HIS A 74 -4.06 5.28 4.65
C HIS A 74 -3.71 5.97 3.32
N LEU A 75 -4.67 6.65 2.66
CA LEU A 75 -4.42 7.33 1.38
C LEU A 75 -3.24 8.30 1.41
N GLY A 76 -3.09 9.07 2.50
CA GLY A 76 -1.95 9.97 2.63
C GLY A 76 -0.60 9.23 2.59
N LEU A 77 -0.54 8.04 3.22
CA LEU A 77 0.63 7.18 3.18
C LEU A 77 0.82 6.56 1.79
N VAL A 78 -0.25 6.09 1.15
CA VAL A 78 -0.18 5.54 -0.23
C VAL A 78 0.37 6.58 -1.19
N CYS A 79 -0.18 7.79 -1.20
CA CYS A 79 0.30 8.87 -2.06
C CYS A 79 1.76 9.24 -1.79
N ARG A 80 2.21 9.11 -0.53
CA ARG A 80 3.60 9.42 -0.14
C ARG A 80 4.60 8.36 -0.57
N LEU A 81 4.23 7.08 -0.49
CA LEU A 81 5.12 5.94 -0.78
C LEU A 81 5.05 5.49 -2.24
N LEU A 82 3.85 5.55 -2.83
CA LEU A 82 3.51 5.04 -4.15
C LEU A 82 2.80 6.14 -4.95
N PRO A 83 3.50 7.23 -5.32
CA PRO A 83 2.89 8.33 -6.07
C PRO A 83 2.31 7.91 -7.43
N GLU A 84 2.73 6.76 -7.96
CA GLU A 84 2.19 6.16 -9.18
C GLU A 84 0.97 5.26 -8.97
N ALA A 85 0.55 5.00 -7.72
CA ALA A 85 -0.58 4.12 -7.45
C ALA A 85 -1.90 4.75 -7.93
N VAL A 86 -2.73 3.92 -8.57
CA VAL A 86 -4.11 4.30 -8.93
C VAL A 86 -5.06 3.82 -7.84
N VAL A 87 -5.81 4.76 -7.25
CA VAL A 87 -6.82 4.47 -6.22
C VAL A 87 -8.22 4.49 -6.85
N ILE A 88 -9.00 3.43 -6.63
CA ILE A 88 -10.36 3.29 -7.15
C ILE A 88 -11.33 3.18 -5.97
N ASP A 89 -12.23 4.17 -5.82
CA ASP A 89 -13.35 4.16 -4.86
C ASP A 89 -14.61 3.59 -5.53
N VAL A 90 -15.07 2.45 -5.04
CA VAL A 90 -16.26 1.77 -5.57
C VAL A 90 -17.43 2.03 -4.63
N ARG A 91 -18.41 2.82 -5.11
CA ARG A 91 -19.64 3.14 -4.38
C ARG A 91 -20.82 2.32 -4.90
N ARG A 92 -21.77 2.01 -4.02
CA ARG A 92 -23.05 1.36 -4.37
C ARG A 92 -24.17 2.13 -3.67
N ASP A 93 -25.27 2.35 -4.38
CA ASP A 93 -26.51 2.96 -3.87
C ASP A 93 -27.40 1.94 -3.16
#